data_AF-A0A1V6GV46-F1
#
_entry.id   AF-A0A1V6GV46-F1
#
_cell.length_a   1.000
_cell.length_b   1.000
_cell.length_c   1.000
_cell.angle_alpha   90.00
_cell.angle_beta   90.00
_cell.angle_gamma   90.00
#
_symmetry.space_group_name_H-M   'P 1'
#
loop_
_entity.id
_entity.type
_entity.pdbx_description
1 polymer ?
#
loop_
_entity_poly.entity_id
_entity_poly.type
_entity_poly.pdbx_seq_one_letter_code
_entity_poly.pdbx_strand_id
1 'polypeptide(L)'
;MRTRSVLDVIFSAIALAMIPFAALPAEFTIHPGNGVATNVAEQIRGGVNVLVNPGTSGGGIVSLNPNNAYYGLTTLGCGTLVVDNFADEYKNSTIGAGNTLVLGPGTLRYNGPAEGSTDRTISNIVTKTQVTVFEVNSNLWLNGSFIQRGGGLIKTGPGTLHIAGSGTNTIAYGENLFAINDTINKNRLNIQANGDAPTLGTAGFMIANGTVVLGEGGGTTLVNQNYDTQIGAWTTSDGQETAGVLEIRGGVNTFHSWFNIGKQNGTAVTAPTPVQSTLRIYGGSTTLNSSLDMGRNKMGQATYPQRCAPRFEMHGGTLTIQGQFKIGNDIGANSTVLHDGGDHLLRRDIFRQSVRQNDQSA
;
A
#
# COMPACT_ATOMS: atom_id res chain seq x y z
N MET A 1 -26.20 77.30 -16.98
CA MET A 1 -25.00 76.56 -17.44
C MET A 1 -24.14 76.26 -16.21
N ARG A 2 -23.78 74.98 -15.98
CA ARG A 2 -22.76 74.42 -15.05
C ARG A 2 -22.97 74.62 -13.53
N THR A 3 -23.35 73.62 -12.71
CA THR A 3 -22.78 72.30 -12.28
C THR A 3 -21.84 72.35 -11.06
N ARG A 4 -22.28 71.68 -9.98
CA ARG A 4 -21.54 70.86 -8.97
C ARG A 4 -20.51 71.60 -8.08
N SER A 5 -20.20 71.24 -6.84
CA SER A 5 -20.56 70.19 -5.87
C SER A 5 -19.63 70.38 -4.65
N VAL A 6 -19.87 69.61 -3.58
CA VAL A 6 -18.91 69.13 -2.56
C VAL A 6 -18.97 69.84 -1.20
N LEU A 7 -19.72 69.20 -0.29
CA LEU A 7 -19.57 69.28 1.16
C LEU A 7 -18.32 68.48 1.57
N ASP A 8 -17.43 69.13 2.32
CA ASP A 8 -16.45 68.50 3.20
C ASP A 8 -17.12 68.06 4.51
N VAL A 9 -16.96 66.81 4.94
CA VAL A 9 -16.80 66.46 6.37
C VAL A 9 -15.92 65.21 6.52
N ILE A 10 -14.90 65.40 7.35
CA ILE A 10 -13.85 64.51 7.83
C ILE A 10 -14.41 63.28 8.56
N PHE A 11 -13.84 62.09 8.32
CA PHE A 11 -13.86 60.97 9.27
C PHE A 11 -12.46 60.36 9.41
N SER A 12 -11.94 60.41 10.64
CA SER A 12 -10.68 59.81 11.08
C SER A 12 -10.67 58.29 10.87
N ALA A 13 -9.63 57.78 10.22
CA ALA A 13 -9.33 56.35 10.17
C ALA A 13 -8.63 55.92 11.47
N ILE A 14 -9.31 55.10 12.27
CA ILE A 14 -8.66 54.29 13.30
C ILE A 14 -7.92 53.17 12.58
N ALA A 15 -6.59 53.17 12.65
CA ALA A 15 -5.79 52.03 12.21
C ALA A 15 -6.00 50.87 13.20
N LEU A 16 -7.00 50.02 12.94
CA LEU A 16 -6.97 48.66 13.48
C LEU A 16 -5.85 47.93 12.77
N ALA A 17 -4.82 47.51 13.53
CA ALA A 17 -3.88 46.52 13.07
C ALA A 17 -4.67 45.24 12.73
N MET A 18 -4.95 45.03 11.44
CA MET A 18 -5.39 43.73 10.96
C MET A 18 -4.24 42.75 11.21
N ILE A 19 -4.39 41.94 12.25
CA ILE A 19 -3.67 40.67 12.36
C ILE A 19 -4.00 39.94 11.05
N PRO A 20 -3.01 39.54 10.22
CA PRO A 20 -3.32 38.75 9.05
C PRO A 20 -3.92 37.44 9.54
N PHE A 21 -5.24 37.33 9.42
CA PHE A 21 -5.91 36.04 9.40
C PHE A 21 -5.28 35.33 8.20
N ALA A 22 -4.42 34.35 8.45
CA ALA A 22 -3.99 33.46 7.38
C ALA A 22 -5.27 32.88 6.80
N ALA A 23 -5.69 33.37 5.63
CA ALA A 23 -6.84 32.82 4.95
C ALA A 23 -6.58 31.32 4.80
N LEU A 24 -7.48 30.50 5.34
CA LEU A 24 -7.40 29.06 5.14
C LEU A 24 -7.29 28.82 3.62
N PRO A 25 -6.41 27.92 3.17
CA PRO A 25 -6.29 27.62 1.75
C PRO A 25 -7.67 27.27 1.19
N ALA A 26 -7.99 27.81 0.02
CA ALA A 26 -9.25 27.51 -0.65
C ALA A 26 -9.35 25.99 -0.88
N GLU A 27 -10.56 25.44 -0.93
CA GLU A 27 -10.78 24.01 -1.22
C GLU A 27 -11.40 23.84 -2.61
N PHE A 28 -10.85 22.89 -3.38
CA PHE A 28 -11.38 22.44 -4.66
C PHE A 28 -11.75 20.97 -4.57
N THR A 29 -13.06 20.68 -4.58
CA THR A 29 -13.58 19.33 -4.38
C THR A 29 -14.03 18.71 -5.69
N ILE A 30 -13.57 17.49 -5.95
CA ILE A 30 -13.95 16.67 -7.09
C ILE A 30 -14.58 15.39 -6.54
N HIS A 31 -15.90 15.25 -6.70
CA HIS A 31 -16.64 14.11 -6.18
C HIS A 31 -17.64 13.58 -7.22
N PRO A 32 -17.15 12.89 -8.27
CA PRO A 32 -18.04 12.16 -9.16
C PRO A 32 -18.84 11.10 -8.40
N GLY A 33 -20.01 10.77 -8.94
CA GLY A 33 -20.82 9.66 -8.44
C GLY A 33 -20.10 8.31 -8.54
N ASN A 34 -20.64 7.31 -7.85
CA ASN A 34 -20.05 5.98 -7.74
C ASN A 34 -19.67 5.39 -9.11
N GLY A 35 -18.37 5.11 -9.30
CA GLY A 35 -17.82 4.51 -10.52
C GLY A 35 -17.77 5.44 -11.74
N VAL A 36 -18.24 6.68 -11.61
CA VAL A 36 -18.18 7.66 -12.71
C VAL A 36 -16.74 8.12 -12.90
N ALA A 37 -16.24 8.01 -14.13
CA ALA A 37 -14.94 8.52 -14.52
C ALA A 37 -15.03 10.04 -14.77
N THR A 38 -14.13 10.81 -14.17
CA THR A 38 -14.02 12.26 -14.36
C THR A 38 -12.58 12.63 -14.64
N ASN A 39 -12.36 13.36 -15.73
CA ASN A 39 -11.05 13.88 -16.12
C ASN A 39 -11.02 15.40 -15.96
N VAL A 40 -10.19 15.90 -15.05
CA VAL A 40 -9.92 17.33 -14.88
C VAL A 40 -8.69 17.68 -15.71
N ALA A 41 -8.93 18.01 -16.98
CA ALA A 41 -7.87 18.28 -17.95
C ALA A 41 -7.19 19.65 -17.76
N GLU A 42 -7.89 20.62 -17.16
CA GLU A 42 -7.33 21.94 -16.88
C GLU A 42 -6.34 21.89 -15.71
N GLN A 43 -5.30 22.71 -15.80
CA GLN A 43 -4.28 22.79 -14.76
C GLN A 43 -4.80 23.57 -13.55
N ILE A 44 -4.82 22.93 -12.40
CA ILE A 44 -5.13 23.55 -11.12
C ILE A 44 -3.87 24.28 -10.60
N ARG A 45 -4.03 25.52 -10.11
CA ARG A 45 -2.94 26.41 -9.69
C ARG A 45 -3.28 27.15 -8.39
N GLY A 46 -2.25 27.62 -7.68
CA GLY A 46 -2.40 28.49 -6.50
C GLY A 46 -2.47 27.74 -5.16
N GLY A 47 -2.85 28.46 -4.10
CA GLY A 47 -2.89 27.94 -2.73
C GLY A 47 -4.19 27.23 -2.40
N VAL A 48 -4.50 26.19 -3.15
CA VAL A 48 -5.76 25.42 -3.04
C VAL A 48 -5.47 24.00 -2.58
N ASN A 49 -6.26 23.51 -1.63
CA ASN A 49 -6.34 22.09 -1.29
C ASN A 49 -7.26 21.40 -2.30
N VAL A 50 -6.86 20.24 -2.80
CA VAL A 50 -7.64 19.44 -3.74
C VAL A 50 -8.17 18.21 -3.02
N LEU A 51 -9.49 18.14 -2.86
CA LEU A 51 -10.19 17.01 -2.24
C LEU A 51 -10.81 16.14 -3.33
N VAL A 52 -10.31 14.92 -3.47
CA VAL A 52 -10.77 13.92 -4.43
C VAL A 52 -11.60 12.89 -3.69
N ASN A 53 -12.87 12.73 -4.09
CA ASN A 53 -13.80 11.78 -3.50
C ASN A 53 -13.76 11.78 -1.95
N PRO A 54 -14.13 12.88 -1.27
CA PRO A 54 -13.87 13.07 0.15
C PRO A 54 -14.64 12.11 1.10
N GLY A 55 -15.57 11.32 0.57
CA GLY A 55 -16.29 10.31 1.34
C GLY A 55 -15.42 9.12 1.76
N THR A 56 -16.00 8.19 2.51
CA THR A 56 -15.36 6.92 2.90
C THR A 56 -15.70 5.74 1.98
N SER A 57 -16.66 5.93 1.07
CA SER A 57 -17.12 4.98 0.06
C SER A 57 -17.97 5.69 -0.99
N GLY A 58 -18.30 5.03 -2.09
CA GLY A 58 -19.17 5.53 -3.16
C GLY A 58 -18.48 6.52 -4.10
N GLY A 59 -17.14 6.55 -4.11
CA GLY A 59 -16.37 7.46 -4.96
C GLY A 59 -16.38 7.06 -6.44
N GLY A 60 -16.05 8.01 -7.31
CA GLY A 60 -15.79 7.73 -8.73
C GLY A 60 -14.30 7.55 -9.02
N ILE A 61 -13.95 7.57 -10.31
CA ILE A 61 -12.57 7.46 -10.80
C ILE A 61 -12.15 8.85 -11.27
N VAL A 62 -11.15 9.45 -10.65
CA VAL A 62 -10.70 10.82 -10.95
C VAL A 62 -9.30 10.79 -11.53
N SER A 63 -9.15 11.34 -12.74
CA SER A 63 -7.87 11.69 -13.35
C SER A 63 -7.70 13.21 -13.31
N LEU A 64 -6.51 13.67 -12.93
CA LEU A 64 -6.16 15.09 -12.92
C LEU A 64 -5.10 15.38 -13.98
N ASN A 65 -5.02 16.64 -14.42
CA ASN A 65 -3.93 17.11 -15.27
C ASN A 65 -2.55 16.71 -14.66
N PRO A 66 -1.62 16.12 -15.44
CA PRO A 66 -0.34 15.60 -14.91
C PRO A 66 0.66 16.69 -14.49
N ASN A 67 0.37 17.97 -14.73
CA ASN A 67 1.24 19.11 -14.49
C ASN A 67 0.57 20.16 -13.58
N ASN A 68 -0.26 19.76 -12.62
CA ASN A 68 -0.87 20.69 -11.67
C ASN A 68 0.20 21.45 -10.86
N ALA A 69 -0.04 22.73 -10.58
CA ALA A 69 0.90 23.65 -9.92
C ALA A 69 0.30 24.31 -8.66
N TYR A 70 -0.71 23.69 -8.05
CA TYR A 70 -1.19 24.11 -6.73
C TYR A 70 -0.25 23.60 -5.64
N TYR A 71 -0.13 24.33 -4.54
CA TYR A 71 0.76 23.98 -3.42
C TYR A 71 0.03 23.60 -2.13
N GLY A 72 -1.30 23.56 -2.15
CA GLY A 72 -2.09 22.94 -1.07
C GLY A 72 -2.03 21.41 -1.11
N LEU A 73 -2.70 20.77 -0.15
CA LEU A 73 -2.70 19.32 -0.02
C LEU A 73 -3.62 18.67 -1.04
N THR A 74 -3.23 17.50 -1.53
CA THR A 74 -4.16 16.57 -2.19
C THR A 74 -4.63 15.55 -1.17
N THR A 75 -5.95 15.37 -1.07
CA THR A 75 -6.57 14.35 -0.22
C THR A 75 -7.46 13.45 -1.07
N LEU A 76 -7.21 12.14 -1.06
CA LEU A 76 -8.14 11.12 -1.58
C LEU A 76 -8.94 10.55 -0.41
N GLY A 77 -10.27 10.56 -0.46
CA GLY A 77 -11.11 9.87 0.52
C GLY A 77 -11.40 8.42 0.12
N CYS A 78 -12.16 8.22 -0.95
CA CYS A 78 -12.59 6.93 -1.49
C CYS A 78 -12.50 6.88 -3.02
N GLY A 79 -13.04 5.84 -3.66
CA GLY A 79 -12.94 5.65 -5.11
C GLY A 79 -11.49 5.60 -5.60
N THR A 80 -11.22 6.09 -6.81
CA THR A 80 -9.87 6.09 -7.39
C THR A 80 -9.36 7.49 -7.66
N LEU A 81 -8.11 7.77 -7.29
CA LEU A 81 -7.28 8.85 -7.87
C LEU A 81 -6.24 8.23 -8.81
N VAL A 82 -6.29 8.59 -10.08
CA VAL A 82 -5.29 8.21 -11.08
C VAL A 82 -4.16 9.24 -11.09
N VAL A 83 -2.93 8.76 -10.91
CA VAL A 83 -1.70 9.55 -10.93
C VAL A 83 -0.84 9.09 -12.09
N ASP A 84 -0.70 9.96 -13.08
CA ASP A 84 0.11 9.74 -14.27
C ASP A 84 1.50 10.39 -14.16
N ASN A 85 1.70 11.28 -13.19
CA ASN A 85 2.98 11.92 -12.93
C ASN A 85 3.16 12.20 -11.44
N PHE A 86 4.15 11.54 -10.83
CA PHE A 86 4.70 11.90 -9.54
C PHE A 86 5.95 12.77 -9.74
N ALA A 87 6.12 13.74 -8.87
CA ALA A 87 7.34 14.55 -8.80
C ALA A 87 7.65 14.86 -7.34
N ASP A 88 8.85 15.39 -7.09
CA ASP A 88 9.25 15.84 -5.76
C ASP A 88 8.42 17.04 -5.27
N GLU A 89 8.48 17.33 -3.98
CA GLU A 89 7.87 18.52 -3.40
C GLU A 89 8.27 19.79 -4.15
N TYR A 90 7.36 20.76 -4.23
CA TYR A 90 7.54 22.01 -4.97
C TYR A 90 7.73 21.88 -6.49
N LYS A 91 7.56 20.69 -7.06
CA LYS A 91 7.49 20.45 -8.52
C LYS A 91 6.07 20.11 -8.95
N ASN A 92 5.66 20.61 -10.11
CA ASN A 92 4.34 20.31 -10.65
C ASN A 92 4.18 18.80 -10.91
N SER A 93 2.99 18.27 -10.62
CA SER A 93 2.67 16.85 -10.80
C SER A 93 1.16 16.64 -10.89
N THR A 94 0.68 15.40 -11.04
CA THR A 94 -0.77 15.14 -11.00
C THR A 94 -1.39 15.60 -9.67
N ILE A 95 -0.66 15.44 -8.57
CA ILE A 95 -1.07 15.81 -7.20
C ILE A 95 -0.56 17.21 -6.78
N GLY A 96 -0.30 18.08 -7.75
CA GLY A 96 0.21 19.43 -7.47
C GLY A 96 1.68 19.46 -7.09
N ALA A 97 2.09 20.56 -6.47
CA ALA A 97 3.44 20.87 -6.00
C ALA A 97 3.52 20.94 -4.46
N GLY A 98 2.51 20.43 -3.75
CA GLY A 98 2.53 20.28 -2.30
C GLY A 98 3.58 19.28 -1.82
N ASN A 99 3.78 19.20 -0.51
CA ASN A 99 4.76 18.30 0.13
C ASN A 99 4.14 16.99 0.65
N THR A 100 2.81 16.89 0.70
CA THR A 100 2.09 15.77 1.32
C THR A 100 0.92 15.33 0.44
N LEU A 101 0.82 14.01 0.24
CA LEU A 101 -0.38 13.34 -0.27
C LEU A 101 -1.09 12.63 0.90
N VAL A 102 -2.37 12.91 1.07
CA VAL A 102 -3.20 12.27 2.10
C VAL A 102 -4.13 11.25 1.44
N LEU A 103 -4.13 10.01 1.93
CA LEU A 103 -4.92 8.92 1.38
C LEU A 103 -5.85 8.31 2.44
N GLY A 104 -7.13 8.22 2.13
CA GLY A 104 -8.16 7.55 2.89
C GLY A 104 -8.39 6.11 2.40
N PRO A 105 -9.60 5.55 2.65
CA PRO A 105 -10.01 4.21 2.21
C PRO A 105 -10.33 4.11 0.70
N GLY A 106 -9.43 4.59 -0.15
CA GLY A 106 -9.56 4.55 -1.61
C GLY A 106 -8.38 3.88 -2.29
N THR A 107 -8.38 3.97 -3.62
CA THR A 107 -7.32 3.47 -4.49
C THR A 107 -6.52 4.63 -5.07
N LEU A 108 -5.22 4.65 -4.79
CA LEU A 108 -4.26 5.39 -5.60
C LEU A 108 -3.83 4.51 -6.77
N ARG A 109 -4.17 4.88 -8.00
CA ARG A 109 -3.75 4.17 -9.22
C ARG A 109 -2.61 4.93 -9.88
N TYR A 110 -1.43 4.33 -9.95
CA TYR A 110 -0.28 4.89 -10.64
C TYR A 110 -0.12 4.27 -12.04
N ASN A 111 -0.28 5.12 -13.06
CA ASN A 111 -0.16 4.78 -14.48
C ASN A 111 0.95 5.57 -15.18
N GLY A 112 1.80 6.28 -14.41
CA GLY A 112 2.82 7.14 -14.97
C GLY A 112 3.98 6.40 -15.65
N PRO A 113 5.06 7.15 -15.97
CA PRO A 113 6.25 6.60 -16.61
C PRO A 113 6.80 5.36 -15.91
N ALA A 114 7.63 4.61 -16.63
CA ALA A 114 8.24 3.37 -16.15
C ALA A 114 8.98 3.54 -14.82
N GLU A 115 9.53 4.74 -14.55
CA GLU A 115 10.22 5.09 -13.32
C GLU A 115 9.71 6.42 -12.76
N GLY A 116 8.65 6.39 -11.95
CA GLY A 116 8.17 7.56 -11.22
C GLY A 116 8.79 7.67 -9.84
N SER A 117 9.03 8.89 -9.34
CA SER A 117 9.54 9.09 -7.98
C SER A 117 8.98 10.35 -7.33
N THR A 118 8.99 10.35 -5.99
CA THR A 118 8.68 11.53 -5.18
C THR A 118 9.32 11.43 -3.80
N ASP A 119 9.84 12.55 -3.30
CA ASP A 119 10.30 12.72 -1.91
C ASP A 119 9.20 13.20 -0.94
N ARG A 120 7.96 13.30 -1.41
CA ARG A 120 6.83 13.77 -0.60
C ARG A 120 6.45 12.80 0.51
N THR A 121 5.84 13.36 1.54
CA THR A 121 5.19 12.54 2.57
C THR A 121 3.92 11.90 2.03
N ILE A 122 3.80 10.59 2.19
CA ILE A 122 2.59 9.82 1.89
C ILE A 122 1.93 9.45 3.22
N SER A 123 0.78 10.06 3.50
CA SER A 123 0.06 9.90 4.77
C SER A 123 -1.27 9.18 4.55
N ASN A 124 -1.31 7.90 4.90
CA ASN A 124 -2.54 7.10 4.86
C ASN A 124 -3.29 7.26 6.19
N ILE A 125 -4.46 7.90 6.13
CA ILE A 125 -5.31 8.26 7.29
C ILE A 125 -6.52 7.33 7.44
N VAL A 126 -6.34 6.04 7.14
CA VAL A 126 -7.38 5.02 7.31
C VAL A 126 -7.55 4.60 8.76
N THR A 127 -8.79 4.33 9.15
CA THR A 127 -9.13 3.77 10.47
C THR A 127 -8.87 2.26 10.53
N LYS A 128 -8.96 1.69 11.74
CA LYS A 128 -8.69 0.26 12.02
C LYS A 128 -9.48 -0.76 11.20
N THR A 129 -10.60 -0.37 10.57
CA THR A 129 -11.43 -1.25 9.72
C THR A 129 -11.26 -0.98 8.23
N GLN A 130 -10.48 0.03 7.87
CA GLN A 130 -10.36 0.56 6.51
C GLN A 130 -9.05 0.15 5.87
N VAL A 131 -8.99 0.23 4.55
CA VAL A 131 -7.84 -0.19 3.74
C VAL A 131 -7.56 0.85 2.67
N THR A 132 -6.30 1.22 2.51
CA THR A 132 -5.82 1.97 1.34
C THR A 132 -5.27 0.98 0.31
N VAL A 133 -5.60 1.20 -0.96
CA VAL A 133 -5.10 0.39 -2.07
C VAL A 133 -4.12 1.21 -2.91
N PHE A 134 -2.96 0.63 -3.20
CA PHE A 134 -2.03 1.12 -4.19
C PHE A 134 -2.09 0.18 -5.39
N GLU A 135 -2.70 0.65 -6.48
CA GLU A 135 -2.66 -0.04 -7.77
C GLU A 135 -1.53 0.57 -8.59
N VAL A 136 -0.39 -0.11 -8.63
CA VAL A 136 0.81 0.40 -9.29
C VAL A 136 1.07 -0.44 -10.53
N ASN A 137 0.93 0.18 -11.69
CA ASN A 137 1.04 -0.48 -12.99
C ASN A 137 2.43 -0.35 -13.63
N SER A 138 3.27 0.56 -13.11
CA SER A 138 4.69 0.80 -13.49
C SER A 138 5.59 0.75 -12.22
N ASN A 139 6.84 1.25 -12.26
CA ASN A 139 7.63 1.37 -11.03
C ASN A 139 7.47 2.76 -10.39
N LEU A 140 7.29 2.78 -9.06
CA LEU A 140 7.08 3.99 -8.28
C LEU A 140 7.95 3.99 -7.02
N TRP A 141 8.78 5.02 -6.87
CA TRP A 141 9.58 5.28 -5.69
C TRP A 141 8.96 6.34 -4.79
N LEU A 142 8.67 5.95 -3.55
CA LEU A 142 8.27 6.83 -2.46
C LEU A 142 9.49 7.05 -1.56
N ASN A 143 10.27 8.09 -1.88
CA ASN A 143 11.52 8.45 -1.20
C ASN A 143 11.29 9.32 0.05
N GLY A 144 10.08 9.87 0.19
CA GLY A 144 9.67 10.59 1.39
C GLY A 144 9.20 9.69 2.53
N SER A 145 8.64 10.30 3.57
CA SER A 145 8.08 9.56 4.70
C SER A 145 6.81 8.80 4.29
N PHE A 146 6.76 7.50 4.56
CA PHE A 146 5.54 6.71 4.42
C PHE A 146 4.88 6.47 5.78
N ILE A 147 3.69 7.03 5.97
CA ILE A 147 3.03 7.05 7.28
C ILE A 147 1.65 6.41 7.19
N GLN A 148 1.51 5.23 7.81
CA GLN A 148 0.23 4.56 8.00
C GLN A 148 0.18 3.90 9.38
N ARG A 149 -0.46 4.58 10.32
CA ARG A 149 -0.54 4.19 11.74
C ARG A 149 -1.75 3.32 12.09
N GLY A 150 -2.49 2.83 11.09
CA GLY A 150 -3.68 2.01 11.28
C GLY A 150 -4.25 1.55 9.95
N GLY A 151 -5.26 0.69 10.01
CA GLY A 151 -5.90 0.13 8.82
C GLY A 151 -4.95 -0.70 7.96
N GLY A 152 -5.45 -1.16 6.81
CA GLY A 152 -4.73 -2.06 5.92
C GLY A 152 -4.09 -1.34 4.75
N LEU A 153 -3.03 -1.93 4.21
CA LEU A 153 -2.44 -1.53 2.94
C LEU A 153 -2.47 -2.71 1.98
N ILE A 154 -2.98 -2.49 0.77
CA ILE A 154 -2.94 -3.49 -0.30
C ILE A 154 -2.19 -2.92 -1.49
N LYS A 155 -1.13 -3.61 -1.90
CA LYS A 155 -0.48 -3.39 -3.20
C LYS A 155 -1.07 -4.34 -4.24
N THR A 156 -1.45 -3.79 -5.39
CA THR A 156 -1.86 -4.52 -6.59
C THR A 156 -1.28 -3.85 -7.86
N GLY A 157 -1.63 -4.37 -9.03
CA GLY A 157 -1.00 -4.00 -10.31
C GLY A 157 0.37 -4.67 -10.50
N PRO A 158 0.79 -4.90 -11.76
CA PRO A 158 2.01 -5.67 -12.07
C PRO A 158 3.32 -4.95 -11.73
N GLY A 159 3.27 -3.64 -11.48
CA GLY A 159 4.45 -2.81 -11.25
C GLY A 159 5.06 -2.94 -9.86
N THR A 160 6.17 -2.23 -9.64
CA THR A 160 6.93 -2.23 -8.38
C THR A 160 6.66 -0.98 -7.56
N LEU A 161 6.33 -1.15 -6.28
CA LEU A 161 6.24 -0.06 -5.31
C LEU A 161 7.47 -0.08 -4.39
N HIS A 162 8.29 0.95 -4.45
CA HIS A 162 9.43 1.12 -3.55
C HIS A 162 9.02 2.06 -2.42
N ILE A 163 9.02 1.55 -1.19
CA ILE A 163 8.89 2.38 0.01
C ILE A 163 10.32 2.61 0.52
N ALA A 164 10.89 3.73 0.09
CA ALA A 164 12.32 4.01 0.13
C ALA A 164 12.68 5.22 1.02
N GLY A 165 11.75 5.71 1.83
CA GLY A 165 12.04 6.74 2.83
C GLY A 165 13.18 6.33 3.76
N SER A 166 14.17 7.21 3.93
CA SER A 166 15.35 6.96 4.79
C SER A 166 15.05 7.08 6.29
N GLY A 167 13.92 7.68 6.65
CA GLY A 167 13.45 7.79 8.04
C GLY A 167 12.72 6.54 8.53
N THR A 168 11.81 6.75 9.49
CA THR A 168 10.91 5.69 9.96
C THR A 168 9.64 5.66 9.11
N ASN A 169 9.47 4.58 8.36
CA ASN A 169 8.26 4.26 7.63
C ASN A 169 7.34 3.38 8.49
N THR A 170 6.05 3.63 8.41
CA THR A 170 5.02 2.86 9.12
C THR A 170 3.99 2.33 8.13
N ILE A 171 3.77 1.03 8.11
CA ILE A 171 2.81 0.36 7.23
C ILE A 171 1.82 -0.42 8.10
N ALA A 172 0.56 0.00 8.10
CA ALA A 172 -0.48 -0.60 8.95
C ALA A 172 -0.05 -0.74 10.43
N TYR A 173 0.75 0.23 10.91
CA TYR A 173 1.45 0.18 12.20
C TYR A 173 0.57 0.73 13.34
N GLY A 174 -0.53 0.05 13.60
CA GLY A 174 -1.41 0.31 14.73
C GLY A 174 -2.51 -0.76 14.82
N GLU A 175 -3.53 -0.51 15.63
CA GLU A 175 -4.65 -1.43 15.77
C GLU A 175 -5.39 -1.59 14.45
N ASN A 176 -5.53 -2.84 14.01
CA ASN A 176 -6.40 -3.26 12.94
C ASN A 176 -7.51 -4.13 13.52
N LEU A 177 -8.75 -3.81 13.17
CA LEU A 177 -9.96 -4.55 13.51
C LEU A 177 -10.73 -4.85 12.22
N PHE A 178 -10.13 -5.60 11.31
CA PHE A 178 -10.93 -6.16 10.22
C PHE A 178 -11.94 -7.10 10.85
N ALA A 179 -13.23 -6.90 10.55
CA ALA A 179 -14.29 -7.74 11.07
C ALA A 179 -14.15 -9.16 10.51
N ILE A 180 -13.31 -9.97 11.17
CA ILE A 180 -13.23 -11.42 10.97
C ILE A 180 -14.53 -11.99 11.54
N ASN A 181 -15.61 -11.91 10.76
CA ASN A 181 -16.81 -12.69 11.07
C ASN A 181 -16.63 -14.04 10.34
N ASP A 182 -16.28 -15.03 11.14
CA ASP A 182 -15.75 -16.35 10.83
C ASP A 182 -16.68 -17.25 9.98
N THR A 183 -16.82 -16.97 8.69
CA THR A 183 -17.55 -17.88 7.79
C THR A 183 -16.91 -17.87 6.41
N ILE A 184 -16.04 -18.86 6.16
CA ILE A 184 -15.55 -19.52 4.92
C ILE A 184 -15.25 -18.66 3.66
N ASN A 185 -15.96 -17.57 3.39
CA ASN A 185 -15.78 -16.65 2.26
C ASN A 185 -14.98 -15.37 2.57
N LYS A 186 -14.50 -15.16 3.81
CA LYS A 186 -13.91 -13.88 4.25
C LYS A 186 -12.43 -13.65 3.95
N ASN A 187 -11.78 -14.57 3.24
CA ASN A 187 -10.40 -14.39 2.79
C ASN A 187 -10.30 -14.01 1.30
N ARG A 188 -11.42 -13.90 0.57
CA ARG A 188 -11.41 -13.44 -0.82
C ARG A 188 -11.24 -11.94 -0.88
N LEU A 189 -10.16 -11.48 -1.48
CA LEU A 189 -9.94 -10.08 -1.76
C LEU A 189 -10.96 -9.60 -2.80
N ASN A 190 -11.72 -8.55 -2.47
CA ASN A 190 -12.69 -7.94 -3.38
C ASN A 190 -12.35 -6.47 -3.67
N ILE A 191 -11.35 -6.24 -4.52
CA ILE A 191 -11.06 -4.89 -5.03
C ILE A 191 -12.31 -4.38 -5.78
N GLN A 192 -12.81 -3.22 -5.39
CA GLN A 192 -14.00 -2.63 -5.99
C GLN A 192 -13.65 -1.94 -7.30
N ALA A 193 -14.53 -2.05 -8.31
CA ALA A 193 -14.28 -1.50 -9.64
C ALA A 193 -14.12 0.03 -9.65
N ASN A 194 -14.77 0.73 -8.72
CA ASN A 194 -14.65 2.18 -8.54
C ASN A 194 -13.38 2.59 -7.76
N GLY A 195 -12.68 1.64 -7.14
CA GLY A 195 -11.51 1.86 -6.29
C GLY A 195 -11.80 2.09 -4.81
N ASP A 196 -13.05 1.95 -4.36
CA ASP A 196 -13.32 1.94 -2.92
C ASP A 196 -12.56 0.82 -2.20
N ALA A 197 -12.27 1.03 -0.91
CA ALA A 197 -11.66 0.02 -0.06
C ALA A 197 -12.38 -1.34 -0.17
N PRO A 198 -11.63 -2.45 -0.28
CA PRO A 198 -12.20 -3.78 -0.21
C PRO A 198 -12.96 -4.02 1.10
N THR A 199 -14.06 -4.75 1.02
CA THR A 199 -14.90 -5.11 2.19
C THR A 199 -14.65 -6.54 2.68
N LEU A 200 -13.87 -7.33 1.94
CA LEU A 200 -13.54 -8.73 2.20
C LEU A 200 -12.07 -9.03 1.84
N GLY A 201 -11.50 -10.05 2.49
CA GLY A 201 -10.18 -10.60 2.16
C GLY A 201 -9.02 -9.63 2.37
N THR A 202 -9.12 -8.78 3.39
CA THR A 202 -8.10 -7.79 3.72
C THR A 202 -7.04 -8.36 4.67
N ALA A 203 -5.86 -7.74 4.65
CA ALA A 203 -4.80 -7.97 5.63
C ALA A 203 -4.27 -6.64 6.16
N GLY A 204 -3.40 -6.69 7.18
CA GLY A 204 -2.72 -5.48 7.65
C GLY A 204 -1.83 -4.94 6.54
N PHE A 205 -1.01 -5.83 5.96
CA PHE A 205 -0.22 -5.51 4.78
C PHE A 205 -0.32 -6.66 3.78
N MET A 206 -0.82 -6.38 2.56
CA MET A 206 -0.98 -7.36 1.51
C MET A 206 -0.28 -6.91 0.23
N ILE A 207 0.40 -7.86 -0.41
CA ILE A 207 0.91 -7.71 -1.77
C ILE A 207 0.13 -8.69 -2.63
N ALA A 208 -0.95 -8.22 -3.24
CA ALA A 208 -1.83 -9.04 -4.07
C ALA A 208 -1.20 -9.35 -5.43
N ASN A 209 -0.60 -8.33 -6.06
CA ASN A 209 0.05 -8.44 -7.36
C ASN A 209 1.26 -7.50 -7.45
N GLY A 210 2.25 -7.90 -8.26
CA GLY A 210 3.49 -7.16 -8.47
C GLY A 210 4.43 -7.22 -7.27
N THR A 211 5.28 -6.20 -7.16
CA THR A 211 6.38 -6.19 -6.18
C THR A 211 6.26 -5.01 -5.21
N VAL A 212 6.58 -5.23 -3.94
CA VAL A 212 6.97 -4.17 -3.00
C VAL A 212 8.43 -4.33 -2.66
N VAL A 213 9.16 -3.22 -2.62
CA VAL A 213 10.55 -3.15 -2.19
C VAL A 213 10.64 -2.30 -0.93
N LEU A 214 11.30 -2.83 0.09
CA LEU A 214 11.58 -2.13 1.34
C LEU A 214 13.09 -2.00 1.58
N GLY A 215 13.45 -0.93 2.28
CA GLY A 215 14.79 -0.78 2.87
C GLY A 215 15.87 -0.22 1.94
N GLU A 216 15.56 0.13 0.69
CA GLU A 216 16.51 0.77 -0.23
C GLU A 216 17.04 2.11 0.29
N GLY A 217 16.22 2.88 1.02
CA GLY A 217 16.65 4.12 1.66
C GLY A 217 17.48 3.95 2.94
N GLY A 218 17.73 2.71 3.37
CA GLY A 218 18.47 2.40 4.61
C GLY A 218 17.71 2.70 5.91
N GLY A 219 16.47 3.17 5.83
CA GLY A 219 15.65 3.55 6.98
C GLY A 219 15.08 2.39 7.79
N THR A 220 14.18 2.72 8.72
CA THR A 220 13.44 1.75 9.52
C THR A 220 12.02 1.59 8.98
N THR A 221 11.57 0.36 8.75
CA THR A 221 10.19 0.06 8.36
C THR A 221 9.51 -0.76 9.45
N LEU A 222 8.43 -0.20 10.03
CA LEU A 222 7.60 -0.87 11.02
C LEU A 222 6.29 -1.28 10.37
N VAL A 223 6.00 -2.58 10.39
CA VAL A 223 4.85 -3.17 9.72
C VAL A 223 3.94 -3.83 10.75
N ASN A 224 2.63 -3.68 10.52
CA ASN A 224 1.53 -4.51 11.05
C ASN A 224 1.58 -4.91 12.54
N GLN A 225 0.98 -4.13 13.43
CA GLN A 225 1.02 -4.45 14.88
C GLN A 225 0.24 -5.71 15.28
N ASN A 226 -0.97 -5.92 14.76
CA ASN A 226 -1.88 -6.97 15.25
C ASN A 226 -2.59 -7.77 14.14
N TYR A 227 -2.24 -7.59 12.87
CA TYR A 227 -2.83 -8.32 11.75
C TYR A 227 -1.77 -8.83 10.77
N ASP A 228 -2.08 -9.90 10.05
CA ASP A 228 -1.13 -10.61 9.20
C ASP A 228 -0.52 -9.72 8.10
N THR A 229 0.75 -9.98 7.79
CA THR A 229 1.33 -9.67 6.48
C THR A 229 1.06 -10.84 5.55
N GLN A 230 0.67 -10.55 4.31
CA GLN A 230 0.32 -11.56 3.32
C GLN A 230 0.91 -11.23 1.94
N ILE A 231 1.80 -12.11 1.46
CA ILE A 231 2.32 -12.06 0.10
C ILE A 231 1.49 -13.03 -0.76
N GLY A 232 0.80 -12.48 -1.75
CA GLY A 232 -0.21 -13.16 -2.54
C GLY A 232 -1.63 -12.92 -2.08
N ALA A 233 -2.59 -13.02 -3.00
CA ALA A 233 -4.00 -12.85 -2.71
C ALA A 233 -4.81 -14.10 -3.07
N TRP A 234 -5.94 -14.25 -2.40
CA TRP A 234 -6.99 -15.18 -2.81
C TRP A 234 -8.08 -14.42 -3.55
N THR A 235 -8.35 -14.82 -4.78
CA THR A 235 -9.43 -14.35 -5.65
C THR A 235 -10.38 -15.52 -5.95
N THR A 236 -11.60 -15.26 -6.44
CA THR A 236 -12.49 -16.37 -6.91
C THR A 236 -12.75 -16.32 -8.39
N SER A 237 -11.92 -15.62 -9.14
CA SER A 237 -12.02 -15.62 -10.58
C SER A 237 -11.17 -16.76 -11.11
N ASP A 238 -11.78 -17.63 -11.91
CA ASP A 238 -11.12 -18.81 -12.46
C ASP A 238 -9.86 -18.41 -13.24
N GLY A 239 -8.73 -18.99 -12.87
CA GLY A 239 -7.42 -18.71 -13.48
C GLY A 239 -6.86 -17.30 -13.24
N GLN A 240 -7.41 -16.49 -12.34
CA GLN A 240 -7.00 -15.08 -12.14
C GLN A 240 -6.20 -14.84 -10.86
N GLU A 241 -5.76 -15.90 -10.18
CA GLU A 241 -4.94 -15.74 -8.99
C GLU A 241 -3.61 -15.08 -9.33
N THR A 242 -3.22 -14.09 -8.53
CA THR A 242 -2.01 -13.29 -8.74
C THR A 242 -0.95 -13.59 -7.69
N ALA A 243 0.31 -13.35 -8.05
CA ALA A 243 1.45 -13.51 -7.16
C ALA A 243 1.91 -12.15 -6.64
N GLY A 244 2.19 -12.08 -5.35
CA GLY A 244 2.90 -10.96 -4.76
C GLY A 244 4.39 -11.26 -4.60
N VAL A 245 5.21 -10.21 -4.62
CA VAL A 245 6.63 -10.28 -4.27
C VAL A 245 6.96 -9.21 -3.23
N LEU A 246 7.62 -9.60 -2.15
CA LEU A 246 8.30 -8.66 -1.25
C LEU A 246 9.81 -8.81 -1.41
N GLU A 247 10.50 -7.71 -1.66
CA GLU A 247 11.96 -7.65 -1.64
C GLU A 247 12.44 -6.76 -0.50
N ILE A 248 13.33 -7.29 0.32
CA ILE A 248 14.06 -6.53 1.33
C ILE A 248 15.47 -6.28 0.81
N ARG A 249 15.79 -5.02 0.52
CA ARG A 249 17.10 -4.63 -0.04
C ARG A 249 18.04 -3.99 0.97
N GLY A 250 17.55 -3.63 2.16
CA GLY A 250 18.36 -2.99 3.19
C GLY A 250 17.54 -2.57 4.41
N GLY A 251 18.11 -1.63 5.19
CA GLY A 251 17.45 -1.02 6.35
C GLY A 251 17.15 -1.98 7.49
N VAL A 252 16.28 -1.52 8.41
CA VAL A 252 15.75 -2.30 9.54
C VAL A 252 14.26 -2.49 9.36
N ASN A 253 13.80 -3.73 9.20
CA ASN A 253 12.40 -4.06 8.92
C ASN A 253 11.83 -4.92 10.05
N THR A 254 10.74 -4.48 10.66
CA THR A 254 10.09 -5.23 11.75
C THR A 254 8.63 -5.48 11.44
N PHE A 255 8.27 -6.76 11.31
CA PHE A 255 6.90 -7.23 11.13
C PHE A 255 6.40 -7.77 12.48
N HIS A 256 5.34 -7.17 13.02
CA HIS A 256 4.95 -7.44 14.42
C HIS A 256 3.95 -8.60 14.56
N SER A 257 3.28 -9.00 13.47
CA SER A 257 2.32 -10.11 13.45
C SER A 257 2.78 -11.26 12.54
N TRP A 258 1.90 -12.23 12.31
CA TRP A 258 2.16 -13.38 11.44
C TRP A 258 2.53 -12.93 10.03
N PHE A 259 3.57 -13.55 9.49
CA PHE A 259 4.04 -13.30 8.14
C PHE A 259 3.68 -14.49 7.27
N ASN A 260 2.91 -14.27 6.20
CA ASN A 260 2.40 -15.34 5.37
C ASN A 260 2.84 -15.19 3.92
N ILE A 261 3.31 -16.29 3.32
CA ILE A 261 3.60 -16.39 1.89
C ILE A 261 2.63 -17.38 1.26
N GLY A 262 1.84 -16.93 0.28
CA GLY A 262 0.89 -17.78 -0.46
C GLY A 262 -0.28 -18.29 0.38
N LYS A 263 -0.63 -17.62 1.48
CA LYS A 263 -1.81 -17.99 2.29
C LYS A 263 -3.06 -17.91 1.44
N GLN A 264 -3.73 -19.05 1.27
CA GLN A 264 -4.99 -19.18 0.53
C GLN A 264 -4.91 -18.79 -0.93
N ASN A 265 -3.70 -18.73 -1.49
CA ASN A 265 -3.46 -18.23 -2.84
C ASN A 265 -3.83 -19.29 -3.90
N GLY A 266 -5.12 -19.55 -4.04
CA GLY A 266 -5.67 -20.36 -5.10
C GLY A 266 -6.09 -21.77 -4.71
N THR A 267 -7.01 -22.29 -5.51
CA THR A 267 -7.51 -23.67 -5.52
C THR A 267 -7.24 -24.30 -6.90
N ALA A 268 -7.59 -25.56 -7.12
CA ALA A 268 -7.49 -26.19 -8.44
C ALA A 268 -8.27 -25.46 -9.55
N VAL A 269 -9.31 -24.69 -9.18
CA VAL A 269 -10.14 -23.93 -10.13
C VAL A 269 -9.57 -22.52 -10.34
N THR A 270 -9.23 -21.83 -9.26
CA THR A 270 -8.80 -20.42 -9.33
C THR A 270 -7.32 -20.30 -9.72
N ALA A 271 -6.49 -21.28 -9.38
CA ALA A 271 -5.09 -21.40 -9.79
C ALA A 271 -4.80 -22.81 -10.36
N PRO A 272 -5.23 -23.09 -11.61
CA PRO A 272 -4.93 -24.37 -12.26
C PRO A 272 -3.42 -24.65 -12.35
N THR A 273 -2.63 -23.58 -12.51
CA THR A 273 -1.18 -23.58 -12.32
C THR A 273 -0.85 -22.96 -10.96
N PRO A 274 -0.03 -23.60 -10.12
CA PRO A 274 0.30 -23.06 -8.81
C PRO A 274 0.92 -21.67 -8.88
N VAL A 275 0.43 -20.75 -8.04
CA VAL A 275 0.91 -19.36 -8.02
C VAL A 275 2.08 -19.19 -7.06
N GLN A 276 3.14 -18.51 -7.52
CA GLN A 276 4.41 -18.39 -6.80
C GLN A 276 4.59 -17.02 -6.15
N SER A 277 3.93 -16.78 -5.02
CA SER A 277 4.20 -15.62 -4.17
C SER A 277 5.54 -15.76 -3.46
N THR A 278 6.33 -14.68 -3.42
CA THR A 278 7.77 -14.75 -3.09
C THR A 278 8.21 -13.71 -2.06
N LEU A 279 9.00 -14.11 -1.07
CA LEU A 279 9.82 -13.22 -0.24
C LEU A 279 11.29 -13.35 -0.66
N ARG A 280 11.95 -12.22 -0.93
CA ARG A 280 13.40 -12.14 -1.18
C ARG A 280 14.07 -11.22 -0.18
N ILE A 281 15.20 -11.65 0.38
CA ILE A 281 16.04 -10.83 1.25
C ILE A 281 17.44 -10.75 0.65
N TYR A 282 17.85 -9.53 0.28
CA TYR A 282 19.17 -9.23 -0.27
C TYR A 282 20.08 -8.55 0.76
N GLY A 283 19.53 -7.89 1.78
CA GLY A 283 20.31 -7.14 2.76
C GLY A 283 19.47 -6.59 3.92
N GLY A 284 20.14 -5.87 4.83
CA GLY A 284 19.52 -5.27 6.01
C GLY A 284 19.24 -6.26 7.15
N SER A 285 18.49 -5.79 8.16
CA SER A 285 18.03 -6.60 9.30
C SER A 285 16.52 -6.69 9.27
N THR A 286 15.99 -7.91 9.20
CA THR A 286 14.55 -8.18 9.20
C THR A 286 14.18 -9.01 10.42
N THR A 287 13.22 -8.53 11.20
CA THR A 287 12.66 -9.28 12.33
C THR A 287 11.18 -9.58 12.09
N LEU A 288 10.83 -10.86 12.20
CA LEU A 288 9.46 -11.34 12.30
C LEU A 288 9.18 -11.67 13.77
N ASN A 289 8.38 -10.84 14.44
CA ASN A 289 8.08 -11.04 15.87
C ASN A 289 7.12 -12.22 16.13
N SER A 290 6.54 -12.78 15.06
CA SER A 290 5.70 -13.97 15.11
C SER A 290 6.30 -15.07 14.21
N SER A 291 5.44 -15.89 13.61
CA SER A 291 5.83 -16.99 12.72
C SER A 291 5.85 -16.56 11.25
N LEU A 292 6.68 -17.25 10.48
CA LEU A 292 6.65 -17.28 9.01
C LEU A 292 5.91 -18.53 8.56
N ASP A 293 4.76 -18.35 7.93
CA ASP A 293 3.93 -19.43 7.38
C ASP A 293 3.96 -19.42 5.85
N MET A 294 4.43 -20.51 5.25
CA MET A 294 4.39 -20.74 3.81
C MET A 294 3.25 -21.69 3.46
N GLY A 295 2.27 -21.19 2.69
CA GLY A 295 1.17 -21.99 2.16
C GLY A 295 0.11 -22.34 3.20
N ARG A 296 -0.26 -21.37 4.04
CA ARG A 296 -1.29 -21.56 5.07
C ARG A 296 -2.71 -21.58 4.51
N ASN A 297 -3.52 -22.51 4.96
CA ASN A 297 -4.92 -22.71 4.60
C ASN A 297 -5.89 -22.51 5.75
N LYS A 298 -6.61 -21.39 5.69
CA LYS A 298 -7.79 -21.14 6.54
C LYS A 298 -9.12 -21.31 5.79
N MET A 299 -9.14 -21.89 4.58
CA MET A 299 -10.37 -22.12 3.80
C MET A 299 -11.14 -23.39 4.21
N GLY A 300 -10.80 -24.02 5.35
CA GLY A 300 -11.26 -25.37 5.68
C GLY A 300 -10.30 -26.40 5.09
N GLN A 301 -9.30 -26.79 5.90
CA GLN A 301 -8.11 -27.55 5.48
C GLN A 301 -8.42 -28.88 4.77
N ALA A 302 -9.59 -29.51 5.01
CA ALA A 302 -9.95 -30.79 4.40
C ALA A 302 -10.67 -30.65 3.05
N THR A 303 -11.33 -29.52 2.78
CA THR A 303 -12.25 -29.39 1.63
C THR A 303 -11.58 -28.74 0.41
N TYR A 304 -10.57 -27.89 0.64
CA TYR A 304 -9.97 -27.08 -0.43
C TYR A 304 -8.43 -27.15 -0.39
N PRO A 305 -7.82 -28.17 -1.05
CA PRO A 305 -6.38 -28.18 -1.24
C PRO A 305 -5.92 -26.90 -1.95
N GLN A 306 -4.88 -26.27 -1.42
CA GLN A 306 -4.33 -25.07 -2.03
C GLN A 306 -3.58 -25.39 -3.32
N ARG A 307 -3.45 -24.38 -4.18
CA ARG A 307 -2.59 -24.41 -5.36
C ARG A 307 -1.62 -23.24 -5.33
N CYS A 308 -0.86 -23.15 -4.25
CA CYS A 308 0.20 -22.16 -4.11
C CYS A 308 1.57 -22.84 -4.15
N ALA A 309 2.56 -22.12 -4.65
CA ALA A 309 3.96 -22.50 -4.61
C ALA A 309 4.77 -21.41 -3.89
N PRO A 310 4.60 -21.21 -2.58
CA PRO A 310 5.29 -20.15 -1.85
C PRO A 310 6.81 -20.28 -1.97
N ARG A 311 7.50 -19.17 -2.20
CA ARG A 311 8.96 -19.15 -2.32
C ARG A 311 9.57 -18.18 -1.31
N PHE A 312 10.60 -18.64 -0.63
CA PHE A 312 11.45 -17.80 0.21
C PHE A 312 12.89 -17.89 -0.30
N GLU A 313 13.50 -16.73 -0.53
CA GLU A 313 14.87 -16.61 -1.02
C GLU A 313 15.66 -15.68 -0.11
N MET A 314 16.81 -16.15 0.36
CA MET A 314 17.71 -15.38 1.20
C MET A 314 19.11 -15.38 0.57
N HIS A 315 19.49 -14.19 0.08
CA HIS A 315 20.74 -13.91 -0.61
C HIS A 315 21.72 -13.09 0.23
N GLY A 316 21.24 -12.43 1.30
CA GLY A 316 22.05 -11.62 2.20
C GLY A 316 21.27 -11.06 3.38
N GLY A 317 21.94 -10.25 4.21
CA GLY A 317 21.35 -9.63 5.40
C GLY A 317 21.09 -10.60 6.55
N THR A 318 20.22 -10.20 7.48
CA THR A 318 19.81 -11.02 8.63
C THR A 318 18.30 -11.16 8.68
N LEU A 319 17.82 -12.39 8.86
CA LEU A 319 16.42 -12.68 9.18
C LEU A 319 16.32 -13.31 10.57
N THR A 320 15.60 -12.66 11.48
CA THR A 320 15.25 -13.22 12.79
C THR A 320 13.76 -13.57 12.81
N ILE A 321 13.45 -14.84 13.12
CA ILE A 321 12.07 -15.31 13.31
C ILE A 321 11.90 -15.68 14.78
N GLN A 322 11.04 -14.96 15.49
CA GLN A 322 10.79 -15.22 16.91
C GLN A 322 9.85 -16.41 17.14
N GLY A 323 8.91 -16.62 16.22
CA GLY A 323 7.98 -17.74 16.21
C GLY A 323 8.51 -18.96 15.46
N GLN A 324 7.62 -19.64 14.76
CA GLN A 324 7.93 -20.83 13.96
C GLN A 324 8.23 -20.44 12.51
N PHE A 325 9.06 -21.23 11.83
CA PHE A 325 9.18 -21.20 10.38
C PHE A 325 8.51 -22.45 9.80
N LYS A 326 7.36 -22.27 9.12
CA LYS A 326 6.54 -23.36 8.61
C LYS A 326 6.57 -23.41 7.10
N ILE A 327 7.03 -24.53 6.57
CA ILE A 327 7.19 -24.80 5.14
C ILE A 327 6.09 -25.78 4.72
N GLY A 328 5.28 -25.43 3.72
CA GLY A 328 4.15 -26.27 3.30
C GLY A 328 3.13 -26.49 4.42
N ASN A 329 2.69 -25.40 5.06
CA ASN A 329 1.93 -25.46 6.31
C ASN A 329 0.62 -26.25 6.19
N ASP A 330 -0.02 -26.24 5.02
CA ASP A 330 -1.29 -26.93 4.79
C ASP A 330 -1.32 -27.64 3.42
N ILE A 331 -2.31 -28.54 3.28
CA ILE A 331 -2.45 -29.41 2.11
C ILE A 331 -2.52 -28.63 0.79
N GLY A 332 -1.76 -29.11 -0.20
CA GLY A 332 -1.71 -28.57 -1.56
C GLY A 332 -0.65 -27.50 -1.79
N ALA A 333 -0.07 -26.92 -0.73
CA ALA A 333 1.05 -25.99 -0.87
C ALA A 333 2.36 -26.71 -1.25
N ASN A 334 3.07 -26.19 -2.26
CA ASN A 334 4.40 -26.67 -2.65
C ASN A 334 5.46 -25.58 -2.38
N SER A 335 5.95 -25.52 -1.15
CA SER A 335 6.84 -24.44 -0.71
C SER A 335 8.30 -24.71 -1.07
N THR A 336 9.02 -23.68 -1.52
CA THR A 336 10.46 -23.75 -1.83
C THR A 336 11.23 -22.73 -0.99
N VAL A 337 12.34 -23.16 -0.40
CA VAL A 337 13.27 -22.29 0.34
C VAL A 337 14.63 -22.36 -0.34
N LEU A 338 15.16 -21.20 -0.70
CA LEU A 338 16.52 -21.01 -1.19
C LEU A 338 17.29 -20.12 -0.21
N HIS A 339 18.48 -20.57 0.19
CA HIS A 339 19.38 -19.82 1.06
C HIS A 339 20.79 -19.95 0.49
N ASP A 340 21.27 -18.89 -0.15
CA ASP A 340 22.58 -18.81 -0.81
C ASP A 340 23.47 -17.69 -0.25
N GLY A 341 22.99 -16.92 0.73
CA GLY A 341 23.79 -15.99 1.55
C GLY A 341 23.02 -15.36 2.70
N GLY A 342 23.72 -14.70 3.63
CA GLY A 342 23.15 -14.06 4.82
C GLY A 342 23.06 -14.94 6.07
N ASP A 343 22.48 -14.40 7.14
CA ASP A 343 22.31 -15.07 8.44
C ASP A 343 20.83 -15.25 8.81
N HIS A 344 20.40 -16.52 8.94
CA HIS A 344 19.06 -16.87 9.41
C HIS A 344 19.10 -17.35 10.86
N LEU A 345 18.44 -16.61 11.76
CA LEU A 345 18.39 -16.93 13.20
C LEU A 345 16.98 -17.33 13.63
N LEU A 346 16.81 -18.62 13.98
CA LEU A 346 15.58 -19.18 14.55
C LEU A 346 15.73 -19.26 16.07
N ARG A 347 14.79 -18.67 16.84
CA ARG A 347 14.84 -18.75 18.32
C ARG A 347 14.15 -20.00 18.90
N ARG A 348 13.43 -20.78 18.08
CA ARG A 348 12.80 -22.06 18.47
C ARG A 348 12.88 -23.06 17.32
N ASP A 349 13.78 -24.04 17.43
CA ASP A 349 13.96 -25.10 16.43
C ASP A 349 12.79 -26.08 16.44
N ILE A 350 11.95 -26.04 15.40
CA ILE A 350 11.12 -27.18 14.99
C ILE A 350 11.21 -27.29 13.47
N PHE A 351 12.30 -27.87 12.97
CA PHE A 351 12.37 -28.34 11.60
C PHE A 351 11.53 -29.63 11.47
N ARG A 352 10.37 -29.57 10.80
CA ARG A 352 9.77 -30.76 10.18
C ARG A 352 10.06 -30.67 8.68
N GLN A 353 11.17 -31.24 8.24
CA GLN A 353 11.48 -31.38 6.82
C GLN A 353 11.11 -32.80 6.34
N SER A 354 10.43 -32.88 5.20
CA SER A 354 10.57 -33.99 4.26
C SER A 354 11.41 -33.51 3.07
N VAL A 355 12.73 -33.42 3.24
CA VAL A 355 13.64 -33.17 2.12
C VAL A 355 13.92 -34.50 1.44
N ARG A 356 13.52 -34.62 0.16
CA ARG A 356 14.13 -35.58 -0.74
C ARG A 356 15.47 -35.00 -1.17
N GLN A 357 16.53 -35.48 -0.55
CA GLN A 357 17.90 -35.28 -1.03
C GLN A 357 18.05 -36.15 -2.28
N ASN A 358 18.13 -35.53 -3.45
CA ASN A 358 18.54 -36.24 -4.65
C ASN A 358 20.06 -36.39 -4.56
N ASP A 359 20.52 -37.54 -4.08
CA ASP A 359 21.91 -37.94 -4.27
C ASP A 359 22.15 -38.17 -5.76
N GLN A 360 22.85 -37.23 -6.37
CA GLN A 360 23.61 -37.46 -7.59
C GLN A 360 25.07 -37.15 -7.32
N SER A 361 25.87 -38.20 -7.16
CA SER A 361 27.25 -38.22 -7.64
C SER A 361 27.82 -39.66 -7.63
N ALA A 362 28.24 -40.07 -8.84
CA ALA A 362 29.17 -41.15 -9.23
C ALA A 362 28.78 -42.61 -8.93
#